data_AF-A0AAF0QA70-F1
#
_entry.id   AF-A0AAF0QA70-F1
#
_cell.length_a   1.000
_cell.length_b   1.000
_cell.length_c   1.000
_cell.angle_alpha   90.00
_cell.angle_beta   90.00
_cell.angle_gamma   90.00
#
_symmetry.space_group_name_H-M   'P 1'
#
loop_
_entity.id
_entity.type
_entity.pdbx_description
1 polymer ?
#
loop_
_entity_poly.entity_id
_entity_poly.type
_entity_poly.pdbx_seq_one_letter_code
_entity_poly.pdbx_strand_id
1 'polypeptide(L)'
;MISTTIRGRYEGGVREAVTTVTVHGGAVKLNGNVTEATFVNGSSLEGLSFSLEKPGSFLIDFDVPKQDVRFQFMNNMRVMEKPLNFTYTHWRGDNRTVVDGTLAIDSSNKLSANYGFDSGNCKLGYSYVHKGLTTFEPSYDFAKNSWDVALSQRVDEDNVVKASYQSSSKVLGLEWCKSPISSGGFKISASVNLAEESKFPTLSVDSRLHVEL
;
A
#
# COMPACT_ATOMS: atom_id res chain seq x y z
N MET A 1 10.25 26.82 -12.32
CA MET A 1 11.27 25.98 -13.00
C MET A 1 10.63 24.66 -13.39
N ILE A 2 10.84 24.21 -14.63
CA ILE A 2 10.40 22.92 -15.16
C ILE A 2 11.64 22.02 -15.23
N SER A 3 11.53 20.76 -14.82
CA SER A 3 12.58 19.76 -14.99
C SER A 3 12.02 18.49 -15.61
N THR A 4 12.85 17.78 -16.37
CA THR A 4 12.48 16.54 -17.04
C THR A 4 13.47 15.46 -16.64
N THR A 5 12.99 14.23 -16.44
CA THR A 5 13.80 13.07 -16.11
C THR A 5 13.29 11.88 -16.90
N ILE A 6 14.22 11.09 -17.45
CA ILE A 6 13.91 9.83 -18.14
C ILE A 6 14.62 8.72 -17.37
N ARG A 7 13.90 7.63 -17.07
CA ARG A 7 14.41 6.49 -16.33
C ARG A 7 14.03 5.19 -17.02
N GLY A 8 15.02 4.37 -17.36
CA GLY A 8 14.80 2.98 -17.78
C GLY A 8 14.82 2.03 -16.59
N ARG A 9 14.00 0.98 -16.63
CA ARG A 9 13.96 -0.11 -15.65
C ARG A 9 13.87 -1.45 -16.38
N TYR A 10 14.53 -2.47 -15.82
CA TYR A 10 14.42 -3.87 -16.24
C TYR A 10 14.15 -4.72 -15.00
N GLU A 11 12.98 -5.35 -14.94
CA GLU A 11 12.56 -6.15 -13.79
C GLU A 11 11.73 -7.34 -14.27
N GLY A 12 12.10 -8.55 -13.84
CA GLY A 12 11.35 -9.78 -14.18
C GLY A 12 11.25 -10.12 -15.68
N GLY A 13 12.18 -9.65 -16.51
CA GLY A 13 12.13 -9.84 -17.97
C GLY A 13 11.36 -8.78 -18.74
N VAL A 14 10.78 -7.79 -18.06
CA VAL A 14 10.04 -6.67 -18.68
C VAL A 14 10.93 -5.44 -18.75
N ARG A 15 11.00 -4.81 -19.94
CA ARG A 15 11.63 -3.50 -20.14
C ARG A 15 10.60 -2.39 -20.00
N GLU A 16 10.91 -1.39 -19.20
CA GLU A 16 10.06 -0.24 -18.90
C GLU A 16 10.86 1.06 -19.06
N ALA A 17 10.24 2.07 -19.64
CA ALA A 17 10.77 3.42 -19.76
C ALA A 17 9.77 4.42 -19.21
N VAL A 18 10.15 5.11 -18.13
CA VAL A 18 9.35 6.13 -17.47
C VAL A 18 9.94 7.51 -17.78
N THR A 19 9.11 8.41 -18.28
CA THR A 19 9.44 9.82 -18.44
C THR A 19 8.64 10.65 -17.46
N THR A 20 9.31 11.47 -16.65
CA THR A 20 8.68 12.38 -15.68
C THR A 20 9.00 13.82 -16.05
N VAL A 21 7.97 14.63 -16.25
CA VAL A 21 8.07 16.09 -16.38
C VAL A 21 7.53 16.70 -15.10
N THR A 22 8.35 17.51 -14.44
CA THR A 22 8.01 18.17 -13.19
C THR A 22 7.89 19.67 -13.41
N VAL A 23 6.78 20.27 -12.93
CA VAL A 23 6.46 21.69 -13.07
C VAL A 23 6.39 22.34 -11.68
N HIS A 24 6.65 23.65 -11.62
CA HIS A 24 6.59 24.44 -10.37
C HIS A 24 7.49 23.89 -9.25
N GLY A 25 8.72 23.48 -9.59
CA GLY A 25 9.72 23.08 -8.58
C GLY A 25 9.39 21.79 -7.83
N GLY A 26 8.60 20.88 -8.41
CA GLY A 26 8.23 19.61 -7.74
C GLY A 26 6.75 19.50 -7.41
N ALA A 27 6.00 20.61 -7.48
CA ALA A 27 4.62 20.66 -7.01
C ALA A 27 3.67 19.79 -7.84
N VAL A 28 3.89 19.70 -9.15
CA VAL A 28 3.09 18.86 -10.06
C VAL A 28 4.04 18.05 -10.93
N LYS A 29 3.73 16.77 -11.09
CA LYS A 29 4.48 15.85 -11.95
C LYS A 29 3.53 15.21 -12.96
N LEU A 30 3.98 15.19 -14.21
CA LEU A 30 3.38 14.44 -15.30
C LEU A 30 4.31 13.27 -15.60
N ASN A 31 3.81 12.04 -15.49
CA ASN A 31 4.55 10.85 -15.86
C ASN A 31 3.93 10.23 -17.12
N GLY A 32 4.76 9.81 -18.05
CA GLY A 32 4.41 8.87 -19.10
C GLY A 32 5.22 7.60 -18.90
N ASN A 33 4.57 6.44 -18.99
CA ASN A 33 5.21 5.14 -18.87
C ASN A 33 4.95 4.31 -20.11
N VAL A 34 5.98 3.62 -20.57
CA VAL A 34 5.96 2.75 -21.75
C VAL A 34 6.67 1.45 -21.39
N THR A 35 6.07 0.32 -21.74
CA THR A 35 6.72 -0.99 -21.61
C THR A 35 7.06 -1.59 -22.96
N GLU A 36 7.82 -2.68 -22.97
CA GLU A 36 8.15 -3.40 -24.21
C GLU A 36 6.90 -3.82 -25.01
N ALA A 37 5.77 -4.08 -24.34
CA ALA A 37 4.51 -4.44 -24.98
C ALA A 37 4.02 -3.39 -26.00
N THR A 38 4.42 -2.12 -25.85
CA THR A 38 4.08 -1.03 -26.78
C THR A 38 4.71 -1.23 -28.17
N PHE A 39 5.80 -2.00 -28.24
CA PHE A 39 6.58 -2.22 -29.46
C PHE A 39 6.53 -3.67 -29.98
N VAL A 40 6.07 -4.61 -29.17
CA VAL A 40 5.96 -6.03 -29.57
C VAL A 40 4.82 -6.16 -30.59
N ASN A 41 5.12 -6.74 -31.76
CA ASN A 41 4.22 -6.95 -32.91
C ASN A 41 3.77 -5.69 -33.69
N GLY A 42 4.44 -4.54 -33.50
CA GLY A 42 4.14 -3.29 -34.20
C GLY A 42 3.80 -2.17 -33.23
N SER A 43 3.33 -1.02 -33.75
CA SER A 43 2.89 0.09 -32.91
C SER A 43 1.57 -0.27 -32.21
N SER A 44 1.65 -0.73 -30.97
CA SER A 44 0.52 -0.99 -30.08
C SER A 44 0.44 0.11 -29.02
N LEU A 45 -0.72 0.31 -28.41
CA LEU A 45 -0.84 1.14 -27.21
C LEU A 45 -0.68 0.32 -25.92
N GLU A 46 -0.43 -1.00 -26.05
CA GLU A 46 -0.26 -1.89 -24.91
C GLU A 46 0.92 -1.46 -24.04
N GLY A 47 0.72 -1.39 -22.72
CA GLY A 47 1.79 -0.96 -21.81
C GLY A 47 2.04 0.55 -21.74
N LEU A 48 1.24 1.38 -22.42
CA LEU A 48 1.29 2.83 -22.29
C LEU A 48 0.38 3.32 -21.15
N SER A 49 0.91 4.16 -20.26
CA SER A 49 0.08 4.87 -19.26
C SER A 49 0.57 6.29 -19.01
N PHE A 50 -0.35 7.14 -18.55
CA PHE A 50 -0.05 8.53 -18.18
C PHE A 50 -0.57 8.82 -16.79
N SER A 51 0.20 9.53 -15.97
CA SER A 51 -0.29 10.04 -14.69
C SER A 51 0.05 11.51 -14.48
N LEU A 52 -0.89 12.23 -13.87
CA LEU A 52 -0.73 13.59 -13.39
C LEU A 52 -0.90 13.57 -11.87
N GLU A 53 0.16 13.94 -11.14
CA GLU A 53 0.14 13.93 -9.69
C GLU A 53 0.57 15.27 -9.10
N LYS A 54 -0.08 15.61 -7.99
CA LYS A 54 0.43 16.55 -7.00
C LYS A 54 0.65 15.76 -5.71
N PRO A 55 1.90 15.51 -5.30
CA PRO A 55 2.19 14.72 -4.11
C PRO A 55 1.43 15.22 -2.88
N GLY A 56 0.71 14.32 -2.21
CA GLY A 56 -0.08 14.66 -1.03
C GLY A 56 -1.44 15.32 -1.33
N SER A 57 -1.83 15.53 -2.58
CA SER A 57 -3.10 16.18 -2.94
C SER A 57 -3.94 15.37 -3.93
N PHE A 58 -3.38 14.97 -5.07
CA PHE A 58 -4.16 14.19 -6.04
C PHE A 58 -3.27 13.37 -6.98
N LEU A 59 -3.87 12.36 -7.59
CA LEU A 59 -3.34 11.56 -8.67
C LEU A 59 -4.46 11.29 -9.67
N ILE A 60 -4.20 11.56 -10.94
CA ILE A 60 -5.04 11.15 -12.07
C ILE A 60 -4.19 10.20 -12.90
N ASP A 61 -4.63 8.97 -13.06
CA ASP A 61 -3.86 7.90 -13.69
C ASP A 61 -4.70 7.28 -14.81
N PHE A 62 -4.14 7.23 -16.01
CA PHE A 62 -4.81 6.77 -17.22
C PHE A 62 -4.07 5.55 -17.79
N ASP A 63 -4.76 4.42 -17.77
CA ASP A 63 -4.35 3.17 -18.43
C ASP A 63 -4.89 3.23 -19.87
N VAL A 64 -4.00 3.49 -20.83
CA VAL A 64 -4.39 3.70 -22.24
C VAL A 64 -5.02 2.43 -22.85
N PRO A 65 -4.44 1.23 -22.68
CA PRO A 65 -5.05 -0.01 -23.18
C PRO A 65 -6.46 -0.26 -22.66
N LYS A 66 -6.68 -0.05 -21.35
CA LYS A 66 -7.99 -0.29 -20.74
C LYS A 66 -8.97 0.86 -20.95
N GLN A 67 -8.50 1.98 -21.49
CA GLN A 67 -9.25 3.24 -21.57
C GLN A 67 -9.85 3.65 -20.22
N ASP A 68 -9.16 3.30 -19.12
CA ASP A 68 -9.62 3.50 -17.77
C ASP A 68 -8.86 4.63 -17.09
N VAL A 69 -9.59 5.45 -16.35
CA VAL A 69 -9.05 6.55 -15.57
C VAL A 69 -9.34 6.30 -14.10
N ARG A 70 -8.29 6.37 -13.28
CA ARG A 70 -8.39 6.44 -11.83
C ARG A 70 -8.16 7.87 -11.37
N PHE A 71 -9.13 8.41 -10.63
CA PHE A 71 -9.00 9.66 -9.91
C PHE A 71 -8.77 9.38 -8.43
N GLN A 72 -7.75 10.00 -7.85
CA GLN A 72 -7.48 9.93 -6.43
C GLN A 72 -7.27 11.34 -5.88
N PHE A 73 -7.99 11.68 -4.81
CA PHE A 73 -7.88 12.95 -4.11
C PHE A 73 -7.58 12.69 -2.65
N MET A 74 -6.50 13.29 -2.16
CA MET A 74 -6.00 13.15 -0.81
C MET A 74 -6.12 14.49 -0.09
N ASN A 75 -6.59 14.48 1.14
CA ASN A 75 -6.68 15.67 1.96
C ASN A 75 -6.32 15.36 3.41
N ASN A 76 -5.76 16.37 4.10
CA ASN A 76 -5.53 16.37 5.52
C ASN A 76 -6.25 17.58 6.12
N MET A 77 -7.19 17.31 7.01
CA MET A 77 -7.96 18.32 7.71
C MET A 77 -7.95 18.04 9.22
N ARG A 78 -8.46 18.99 10.01
CA ARG A 78 -8.65 18.79 11.45
C ARG A 78 -10.12 18.65 11.77
N VAL A 79 -10.48 17.62 12.53
CA VAL A 79 -11.80 17.45 13.11
C VAL A 79 -11.63 17.48 14.62
N MET A 80 -12.24 18.46 15.30
CA MET A 80 -12.05 18.66 16.75
C MET A 80 -10.57 18.78 17.13
N GLU A 81 -9.80 19.54 16.35
CA GLU A 81 -8.34 19.68 16.45
C GLU A 81 -7.50 18.41 16.19
N LYS A 82 -8.15 17.28 15.89
CA LYS A 82 -7.51 16.00 15.59
C LYS A 82 -7.23 15.86 14.10
N PRO A 83 -6.00 15.50 13.68
CA PRO A 83 -5.67 15.29 12.28
C PRO A 83 -6.49 14.14 11.68
N LEU A 84 -7.17 14.42 10.57
CA LEU A 84 -7.90 13.48 9.74
C LEU A 84 -7.25 13.46 8.36
N ASN A 85 -6.69 12.32 7.98
CA ASN A 85 -6.30 12.06 6.60
C ASN A 85 -7.44 11.35 5.89
N PHE A 86 -7.74 11.76 4.68
CA PHE A 86 -8.78 11.18 3.85
C PHE A 86 -8.29 11.02 2.42
N THR A 87 -8.67 9.91 1.79
CA THR A 87 -8.41 9.63 0.38
C THR A 87 -9.69 9.18 -0.28
N TYR A 88 -10.13 9.91 -1.30
CA TYR A 88 -11.16 9.48 -2.22
C TYR A 88 -10.51 8.86 -3.45
N THR A 89 -10.99 7.71 -3.89
CA THR A 89 -10.55 7.09 -5.15
C THR A 89 -11.76 6.66 -5.98
N HIS A 90 -11.80 7.07 -7.24
CA HIS A 90 -12.80 6.65 -8.21
C HIS A 90 -12.13 6.03 -9.43
N TRP A 91 -12.56 4.83 -9.79
CA TRP A 91 -12.18 4.14 -11.02
C TRP A 91 -13.33 4.24 -12.01
N ARG A 92 -13.08 4.83 -13.18
CA ARG A 92 -14.12 5.04 -14.19
C ARG A 92 -14.56 3.73 -14.82
N GLY A 93 -13.62 2.83 -15.14
CA GLY A 93 -13.85 1.57 -15.83
C GLY A 93 -14.67 0.59 -14.99
N ASP A 94 -14.32 0.48 -13.71
CA ASP A 94 -15.06 -0.34 -12.74
C ASP A 94 -16.31 0.37 -12.19
N ASN A 95 -16.52 1.65 -12.54
CA ASN A 95 -17.48 2.55 -11.90
C ASN A 95 -17.47 2.43 -10.35
N ARG A 96 -16.27 2.30 -9.79
CA ARG A 96 -16.07 2.00 -8.37
C ARG A 96 -15.60 3.23 -7.63
N THR A 97 -16.21 3.53 -6.49
CA THR A 97 -15.79 4.63 -5.62
C THR A 97 -15.46 4.10 -4.23
N VAL A 98 -14.29 4.48 -3.71
CA VAL A 98 -13.82 4.11 -2.37
C VAL A 98 -13.35 5.37 -1.64
N VAL A 99 -13.65 5.42 -0.35
CA VAL A 99 -13.13 6.43 0.58
C VAL A 99 -12.40 5.75 1.72
N ASP A 100 -11.17 6.19 1.94
CA ASP A 100 -10.32 5.82 3.07
C ASP A 100 -10.18 7.02 4.01
N GLY A 101 -10.23 6.78 5.31
CA GLY A 101 -10.08 7.78 6.35
C GLY A 101 -9.20 7.26 7.49
N THR A 102 -8.38 8.14 8.06
CA THR A 102 -7.64 7.86 9.30
C THR A 102 -7.61 9.09 10.18
N LEU A 103 -8.22 8.98 11.36
CA LEU A 103 -8.28 9.98 12.40
C LEU A 103 -7.25 9.67 13.48
N ALA A 104 -6.31 10.58 13.72
CA ALA A 104 -5.38 10.50 14.84
C ALA A 104 -6.03 11.08 16.10
N ILE A 105 -6.53 10.22 16.98
CA ILE A 105 -7.20 10.61 18.23
C ILE A 105 -6.19 11.24 19.19
N ASP A 106 -5.01 10.63 19.31
CA ASP A 106 -3.85 11.17 20.02
C ASP A 106 -2.55 10.53 19.50
N SER A 107 -1.44 10.66 20.23
CA SER A 107 -0.14 10.10 19.84
C SER A 107 -0.10 8.57 19.80
N SER A 108 -1.00 7.91 20.53
CA SER A 108 -1.06 6.46 20.70
C SER A 108 -2.27 5.83 20.01
N ASN A 109 -3.33 6.58 19.75
CA ASN A 109 -4.61 6.06 19.29
C ASN A 109 -4.99 6.60 17.91
N LYS A 110 -5.36 5.69 16.99
CA LYS A 110 -5.86 6.02 15.66
C LYS A 110 -7.12 5.21 15.34
N LEU A 111 -8.05 5.83 14.65
CA LEU A 111 -9.22 5.17 14.06
C LEU A 111 -9.10 5.25 12.53
N SER A 112 -9.32 4.15 11.83
CA SER A 112 -9.35 4.09 10.38
C SER A 112 -10.68 3.55 9.87
N ALA A 113 -11.09 4.01 8.70
CA ALA A 113 -12.27 3.54 8.01
C ALA A 113 -12.00 3.43 6.52
N ASN A 114 -12.47 2.37 5.90
CA ASN A 114 -12.54 2.21 4.45
C ASN A 114 -14.00 1.95 4.08
N TYR A 115 -14.50 2.64 3.07
CA TYR A 115 -15.88 2.50 2.60
C TYR A 115 -15.92 2.50 1.08
N GLY A 116 -16.50 1.45 0.49
CA GLY A 116 -16.79 1.37 -0.94
C GLY A 116 -18.27 1.68 -1.19
N PHE A 117 -18.55 2.76 -1.91
CA PHE A 117 -19.91 3.16 -2.28
C PHE A 117 -20.58 2.06 -3.09
N ASP A 118 -21.87 1.81 -2.81
CA ASP A 118 -22.73 0.83 -3.49
C ASP A 118 -22.23 -0.62 -3.50
N SER A 119 -21.13 -0.91 -2.79
CA SER A 119 -20.51 -2.24 -2.75
C SER A 119 -20.80 -3.00 -1.45
N GLY A 120 -21.34 -2.33 -0.43
CA GLY A 120 -21.49 -2.87 0.92
C GLY A 120 -20.15 -3.01 1.69
N ASN A 121 -19.02 -2.76 1.03
CA ASN A 121 -17.71 -2.82 1.66
C ASN A 121 -17.53 -1.68 2.64
N CYS A 122 -17.39 -2.04 3.91
CA CYS A 122 -17.02 -1.14 4.98
C CYS A 122 -16.04 -1.89 5.89
N LYS A 123 -14.89 -1.29 6.17
CA LYS A 123 -13.94 -1.82 7.15
C LYS A 123 -13.58 -0.73 8.15
N LEU A 124 -13.74 -1.03 9.44
CA LEU A 124 -13.31 -0.15 10.52
C LEU A 124 -12.09 -0.76 11.21
N GLY A 125 -11.07 0.05 11.45
CA GLY A 125 -9.86 -0.33 12.14
C GLY A 125 -9.55 0.60 13.30
N TYR A 126 -8.90 0.05 14.32
CA TYR A 126 -8.35 0.82 15.42
C TYR A 126 -6.87 0.46 15.58
N SER A 127 -6.04 1.40 16.02
CA SER A 127 -4.63 1.16 16.30
C SER A 127 -4.28 1.82 17.63
N TYR A 128 -3.72 1.04 18.55
CA TYR A 128 -3.25 1.50 19.84
C TYR A 128 -1.78 1.17 20.04
N VAL A 129 -0.98 2.18 20.34
CA VAL A 129 0.44 2.04 20.66
C VAL A 129 0.64 2.20 22.17
N HIS A 130 0.94 1.09 22.85
CA HIS A 130 1.29 1.07 24.26
C HIS A 130 2.79 1.34 24.45
N LYS A 131 3.11 2.43 25.15
CA LYS A 131 4.49 2.84 25.53
C LYS A 131 5.48 2.94 24.36
N GLY A 132 4.99 3.12 23.13
CA GLY A 132 5.84 3.17 21.93
C GLY A 132 6.46 1.83 21.51
N LEU A 133 6.09 0.72 22.18
CA LEU A 133 6.72 -0.59 21.98
C LEU A 133 5.73 -1.61 21.40
N THR A 134 4.52 -1.67 21.97
CA THR A 134 3.50 -2.64 21.57
C THR A 134 2.44 -1.93 20.74
N THR A 135 2.10 -2.44 19.56
CA THR A 135 0.97 -1.94 18.77
C THR A 135 -0.08 -3.01 18.63
N PHE A 136 -1.33 -2.69 18.97
CA PHE A 136 -2.48 -3.57 18.82
C PHE A 136 -3.47 -2.96 17.81
N GLU A 137 -3.84 -3.73 16.79
CA GLU A 137 -4.58 -3.26 15.63
C GLU A 137 -5.74 -4.20 15.27
N PRO A 138 -6.89 -4.10 15.95
CA PRO A 138 -8.10 -4.81 15.56
C PRO A 138 -8.79 -4.08 14.39
N SER A 139 -9.44 -4.85 13.54
CA SER A 139 -10.32 -4.32 12.49
C SER A 139 -11.47 -5.27 12.22
N TYR A 140 -12.58 -4.71 11.76
CA TYR A 140 -13.77 -5.46 11.40
C TYR A 140 -14.20 -5.08 9.99
N ASP A 141 -14.37 -6.10 9.15
CA ASP A 141 -14.86 -6.01 7.78
C ASP A 141 -16.35 -6.41 7.77
N PHE A 142 -17.21 -5.42 7.52
CA PHE A 142 -18.67 -5.60 7.54
C PHE A 142 -19.16 -6.42 6.34
N ALA A 143 -18.49 -6.35 5.20
CA ALA A 143 -18.88 -7.12 4.02
C ALA A 143 -18.60 -8.62 4.21
N LYS A 144 -17.50 -8.95 4.90
CA LYS A 144 -17.13 -10.33 5.20
C LYS A 144 -17.67 -10.84 6.54
N ASN A 145 -18.24 -9.95 7.36
CA ASN A 145 -18.61 -10.24 8.74
C ASN A 145 -17.44 -10.89 9.51
N SER A 146 -16.27 -10.26 9.46
CA SER A 146 -15.03 -10.88 9.96
C SER A 146 -14.13 -9.89 10.69
N TRP A 147 -13.39 -10.40 11.67
CA TRP A 147 -12.37 -9.67 12.41
C TRP A 147 -10.98 -10.00 11.87
N ASP A 148 -10.15 -8.99 11.71
CA ASP A 148 -8.70 -9.15 11.61
C ASP A 148 -8.05 -8.49 12.82
N VAL A 149 -7.05 -9.15 13.40
CA VAL A 149 -6.29 -8.63 14.52
C VAL A 149 -4.81 -8.72 14.20
N ALA A 150 -4.09 -7.63 14.39
CA ALA A 150 -2.63 -7.63 14.36
C ALA A 150 -2.07 -7.12 15.70
N LEU A 151 -0.97 -7.73 16.12
CA LEU A 151 -0.18 -7.32 17.28
C LEU A 151 1.27 -7.20 16.84
N SER A 152 1.95 -6.15 17.25
CA SER A 152 3.40 -6.01 17.07
C SER A 152 4.07 -5.60 18.37
N GLN A 153 5.29 -6.09 18.59
CA GLN A 153 6.11 -5.80 19.74
C GLN A 153 7.53 -5.49 19.25
N ARG A 154 8.00 -4.29 19.54
CA ARG A 154 9.42 -3.96 19.45
C ARG A 154 10.15 -4.64 20.62
N VAL A 155 11.13 -5.49 20.30
CA VAL A 155 11.93 -6.24 21.29
C VAL A 155 13.17 -5.44 21.66
N ASP A 156 13.82 -4.84 20.66
CA ASP A 156 14.93 -3.89 20.79
C ASP A 156 14.88 -2.89 19.62
N GLU A 157 15.92 -2.06 19.44
CA GLU A 157 15.93 -1.01 18.40
C GLU A 157 15.73 -1.54 16.98
N ASP A 158 16.18 -2.76 16.73
CA ASP A 158 16.28 -3.37 15.41
C ASP A 158 15.22 -4.45 15.17
N ASN A 159 14.72 -5.08 16.25
CA ASN A 159 13.89 -6.27 16.18
C ASN A 159 12.41 -5.99 16.51
N VAL A 160 11.53 -6.45 15.63
CA VAL A 160 10.08 -6.41 15.82
C VAL A 160 9.49 -7.79 15.58
N VAL A 161 8.70 -8.28 16.53
CA VAL A 161 7.89 -9.49 16.39
C VAL A 161 6.44 -9.08 16.16
N LYS A 162 5.75 -9.77 15.25
CA LYS A 162 4.34 -9.54 14.93
C LYS A 162 3.56 -10.84 14.95
N ALA A 163 2.32 -10.77 15.39
CA ALA A 163 1.33 -11.82 15.26
C ALA A 163 0.10 -11.24 14.56
N SER A 164 -0.58 -12.06 13.75
CA SER A 164 -1.81 -11.64 13.10
C SER A 164 -2.79 -12.81 12.97
N TYR A 165 -4.08 -12.51 13.00
CA TYR A 165 -5.14 -13.46 12.73
C TYR A 165 -6.20 -12.81 11.86
N GLN A 166 -6.55 -13.49 10.76
CA GLN A 166 -7.63 -13.07 9.85
C GLN A 166 -8.77 -14.07 9.98
N SER A 167 -9.91 -13.68 10.53
CA SER A 167 -10.97 -14.64 10.85
C SER A 167 -11.71 -15.16 9.62
N SER A 168 -11.77 -14.38 8.53
CA SER A 168 -12.43 -14.78 7.29
C SER A 168 -11.69 -15.94 6.60
N SER A 169 -10.37 -15.80 6.45
CA SER A 169 -9.49 -16.83 5.86
C SER A 169 -9.01 -17.87 6.87
N LYS A 170 -9.24 -17.62 8.18
CA LYS A 170 -8.73 -18.41 9.31
C LYS A 170 -7.21 -18.57 9.30
N VAL A 171 -6.49 -17.59 8.77
CA VAL A 171 -5.03 -17.61 8.71
C VAL A 171 -4.46 -16.97 9.97
N LEU A 172 -3.58 -17.71 10.66
CA LEU A 172 -2.74 -17.22 11.75
C LEU A 172 -1.32 -17.01 11.21
N GLY A 173 -0.74 -15.85 11.47
CA GLY A 173 0.61 -15.49 11.03
C GLY A 173 1.50 -15.02 12.17
N LEU A 174 2.79 -15.35 12.10
CA LEU A 174 3.85 -14.85 12.95
C LEU A 174 4.99 -14.31 12.07
N GLU A 175 5.52 -13.15 12.41
CA GLU A 175 6.62 -12.52 11.68
C GLU A 175 7.67 -12.00 12.67
N TRP A 176 8.95 -12.19 12.37
CA TRP A 176 10.06 -11.51 13.02
C TRP A 176 10.85 -10.75 11.95
N CYS A 177 10.98 -9.44 12.15
CA CYS A 177 11.77 -8.56 11.32
C CYS A 177 12.95 -7.98 12.11
N LYS A 178 14.13 -7.97 11.48
CA LYS A 178 15.30 -7.20 11.91
C LYS A 178 15.62 -6.11 10.89
N SER A 179 15.73 -4.87 11.34
CA SER A 179 16.14 -3.68 10.58
C SER A 179 17.34 -3.01 11.30
N PRO A 180 18.13 -2.11 10.68
CA PRO A 180 18.05 -1.68 9.30
C PRO A 180 18.53 -2.76 8.32
N ILE A 181 17.87 -2.80 7.17
CA ILE A 181 18.18 -3.75 6.10
C ILE A 181 19.58 -3.48 5.51
N SER A 182 20.06 -2.24 5.58
CA SER A 182 21.38 -1.82 5.09
C SER A 182 22.55 -2.51 5.78
N SER A 183 22.35 -3.12 6.95
CA SER A 183 23.37 -3.85 7.70
C SER A 183 23.07 -5.36 7.81
N GLY A 184 22.34 -5.94 6.85
CA GLY A 184 22.01 -7.37 6.84
C GLY A 184 20.73 -7.72 7.59
N GLY A 185 19.70 -6.87 7.47
CA GLY A 185 18.37 -7.16 8.02
C GLY A 185 17.72 -8.38 7.36
N PHE A 186 16.77 -8.98 8.08
CA PHE A 186 16.04 -10.14 7.62
C PHE A 186 14.58 -10.08 8.04
N LYS A 187 13.77 -10.91 7.40
CA LYS A 187 12.39 -11.19 7.79
C LYS A 187 12.17 -12.70 7.77
N ILE A 188 11.68 -13.23 8.88
CA ILE A 188 11.23 -14.62 9.00
C ILE A 188 9.73 -14.58 9.23
N SER A 189 8.97 -15.33 8.45
CA SER A 189 7.52 -15.42 8.60
C SER A 189 7.04 -16.86 8.57
N ALA A 190 6.05 -17.17 9.40
CA ALA A 190 5.34 -18.43 9.40
C ALA A 190 3.83 -18.16 9.40
N SER A 191 3.06 -18.92 8.61
CA SER A 191 1.61 -18.81 8.61
C SER A 191 0.94 -20.17 8.51
N VAL A 192 -0.19 -20.35 9.17
CA VAL A 192 -1.00 -21.57 9.11
C VAL A 192 -2.45 -21.20 8.79
N ASN A 193 -3.04 -21.93 7.86
CA ASN A 193 -4.47 -21.84 7.59
C ASN A 193 -5.21 -22.82 8.52
N LEU A 194 -5.98 -22.30 9.46
CA LEU A 194 -6.70 -23.11 10.44
C LEU A 194 -7.97 -23.75 9.86
N ALA A 195 -8.36 -23.39 8.63
CA ALA A 195 -9.46 -24.02 7.89
C ALA A 195 -9.07 -25.37 7.27
N GLU A 196 -7.78 -25.59 7.01
CA GLU A 196 -7.28 -26.79 6.35
C GLU A 196 -7.24 -27.98 7.31
N GLU A 197 -7.51 -29.19 6.79
CA GLU A 197 -7.43 -30.43 7.57
C GLU A 197 -6.00 -30.71 8.05
N SER A 198 -5.01 -30.37 7.21
CA SER A 198 -3.59 -30.54 7.50
C SER A 198 -2.96 -29.18 7.84
N LYS A 199 -2.62 -28.97 9.12
CA LYS A 199 -2.19 -27.67 9.65
C LYS A 199 -0.68 -27.49 9.61
N PHE A 200 -0.06 -27.71 8.46
CA PHE A 200 1.38 -27.45 8.30
C PHE A 200 1.64 -25.97 8.05
N PRO A 201 2.54 -25.33 8.82
CA PRO A 201 2.84 -23.92 8.60
C PRO A 201 3.65 -23.73 7.31
N THR A 202 3.28 -22.72 6.53
CA THR A 202 4.13 -22.19 5.46
C THR A 202 5.19 -21.32 6.09
N LEU A 203 6.48 -21.59 5.80
CA LEU A 203 7.61 -20.83 6.30
C LEU A 203 8.33 -20.10 5.16
N SER A 204 8.67 -18.84 5.39
CA SER A 204 9.41 -18.01 4.44
C SER A 204 10.47 -17.18 5.15
N VAL A 205 11.63 -17.05 4.50
CA VAL A 205 12.76 -16.24 4.97
C VAL A 205 13.19 -15.33 3.83
N ASP A 206 13.28 -14.04 4.11
CA ASP A 206 13.79 -13.00 3.21
C ASP A 206 14.99 -12.32 3.87
N SER A 207 16.07 -12.17 3.13
CA SER A 207 17.26 -11.42 3.55
C SER A 207 17.79 -10.60 2.38
N ARG A 208 18.36 -9.42 2.69
CA ARG A 208 19.03 -8.58 1.68
C ARG A 208 20.47 -8.33 2.10
N LEU A 209 21.39 -8.64 1.20
CA LEU A 209 22.81 -8.35 1.35
C LEU A 209 23.14 -7.13 0.48
N HIS A 210 23.75 -6.12 1.07
CA HIS A 210 24.37 -5.03 0.34
C HIS A 210 25.87 -5.32 0.23
N VAL A 211 26.37 -5.44 -1.00
CA VAL A 211 27.80 -5.54 -1.28
C VAL A 211 28.20 -4.25 -1.96
N GLU A 212 28.99 -3.42 -1.29
CA GLU A 212 29.72 -2.33 -1.93
C GLU A 212 30.98 -2.93 -2.59
N LEU A 213 31.18 -2.66 -3.88
CA LEU A 213 32.38 -3.01 -4.65
C LEU A 213 33.20 -1.75 -4.91
#